data_AF-A0A7S0BEL3-F1
#
_entry.id   AF-A0A7S0BEL3-F1
#
_cell.length_a   1.000
_cell.length_b   1.000
_cell.length_c   1.000
_cell.angle_alpha   90.00
_cell.angle_beta   90.00
_cell.angle_gamma   90.00
#
_symmetry.space_group_name_H-M   'P 1'
#
loop_
_entity.id
_entity.type
_entity.pdbx_description
1 polymer ?
#
loop_
_entity_poly.entity_id
_entity_poly.type
_entity_poly.pdbx_seq_one_letter_code
_entity_poly.pdbx_strand_id
1 'polypeptide(L)'
;ARHGDFLGAITGAGIDRDFIGDIILLGDRGAHVIVDPDMVNLLQTVLSQVRSVPVTVQPIEWDKLYYKEPKKRSINTVEKSMRLDSVGSAGFGISRTKIGDEIKTGNVLVNWKQVKNGSSSVKEGDMITFRGKGRVVVENVSKTSKNKFRIELSRYT
;
A
#
# COMPACT_ATOMS: atom_id res chain seq x y z
N ALA A 1 -5.81 12.06 17.00
CA ALA A 1 -6.19 10.71 17.46
C ALA A 1 -5.50 9.67 16.59
N ARG A 2 -5.14 8.51 17.15
CA ARG A 2 -4.57 7.36 16.44
C ARG A 2 -5.65 6.29 16.26
N HIS A 3 -5.37 5.28 15.43
CA HIS A 3 -6.28 4.16 15.18
C HIS A 3 -6.85 3.55 16.47
N GLY A 4 -6.00 3.31 17.47
CA GLY A 4 -6.42 2.73 18.75
C GLY A 4 -7.42 3.58 19.54
N ASP A 5 -7.46 4.90 19.30
CA ASP A 5 -8.38 5.80 20.00
C ASP A 5 -9.81 5.63 19.49
N PHE A 6 -9.97 5.54 18.17
CA PHE A 6 -11.27 5.29 17.54
C PHE A 6 -11.77 3.90 17.88
N LEU A 7 -10.90 2.89 17.76
CA LEU A 7 -11.26 1.53 18.12
C LEU A 7 -11.72 1.45 19.59
N GLY A 8 -10.96 2.04 20.52
CA GLY A 8 -11.30 2.05 21.94
C GLY A 8 -12.62 2.76 22.23
N ALA A 9 -12.91 3.87 21.54
CA ALA A 9 -14.16 4.59 21.70
C ALA A 9 -15.36 3.81 21.17
N ILE A 10 -15.21 3.12 20.02
CA ILE A 10 -16.26 2.28 19.44
C ILE A 10 -16.54 1.05 20.32
N THR A 11 -15.49 0.37 20.78
CA THR A 11 -15.68 -0.76 21.71
C THR A 11 -16.25 -0.30 23.05
N GLY A 12 -15.87 0.89 23.52
CA GLY A 12 -16.45 1.51 24.72
C GLY A 12 -17.92 1.91 24.57
N ALA A 13 -18.40 2.09 23.33
CA ALA A 13 -19.81 2.29 23.01
C ALA A 13 -20.62 0.98 23.05
N GLY A 14 -19.99 -0.16 23.32
CA GLY A 14 -20.64 -1.46 23.46
C GLY A 14 -20.67 -2.31 22.18
N ILE A 15 -19.86 -1.96 21.18
CA ILE A 15 -19.77 -2.72 19.92
C ILE A 15 -18.61 -3.70 19.98
N ASP A 16 -18.90 -4.97 19.74
CA ASP A 16 -17.85 -5.99 19.68
C ASP A 16 -16.94 -5.78 18.47
N ARG A 17 -15.67 -6.13 18.66
CA ARG A 17 -14.64 -5.97 17.63
C ARG A 17 -14.97 -6.71 16.33
N ASP A 18 -15.73 -7.79 16.41
CA ASP A 18 -16.10 -8.61 15.25
C ASP A 18 -17.03 -7.87 14.27
N PHE A 19 -17.73 -6.83 14.74
CA PHE A 19 -18.56 -5.96 13.90
C PHE A 19 -17.80 -4.73 13.36
N ILE A 20 -16.49 -4.62 13.62
CA ILE A 20 -15.66 -3.48 13.23
C ILE A 20 -14.63 -3.95 12.19
N GLY A 21 -14.70 -3.36 11.01
CA GLY A 21 -13.72 -3.51 9.93
C GLY A 21 -12.62 -2.45 9.97
N ASP A 22 -12.21 -2.00 8.79
CA ASP A 22 -11.10 -1.05 8.64
C ASP A 22 -11.44 0.33 9.22
N ILE A 23 -10.46 0.93 9.91
CA ILE A 23 -10.51 2.31 10.40
C ILE A 23 -9.53 3.16 9.60
N ILE A 24 -10.06 4.04 8.76
CA ILE A 24 -9.30 4.90 7.86
C ILE A 24 -9.22 6.30 8.47
N LEU A 25 -8.04 6.67 8.96
CA LEU A 25 -7.79 7.99 9.54
C LEU A 25 -7.75 9.08 8.47
N LEU A 26 -8.48 10.18 8.68
CA LEU A 26 -8.57 11.33 7.78
C LEU A 26 -7.70 12.52 8.24
N GLY A 27 -6.65 12.24 9.01
CA GLY A 27 -5.84 13.25 9.68
C GLY A 27 -6.66 13.97 10.75
N ASP A 28 -6.78 15.29 10.65
CA ASP A 28 -7.48 16.12 11.63
C ASP A 28 -9.01 16.13 11.43
N ARG A 29 -9.51 15.53 10.35
CA ARG A 29 -10.95 15.45 10.01
C ARG A 29 -11.68 14.24 10.61
N GLY A 30 -11.02 13.47 11.48
CA GLY A 30 -11.60 12.27 12.09
C GLY A 30 -11.19 10.98 11.38
N ALA A 31 -12.12 10.04 11.25
CA ALA A 31 -11.91 8.73 10.64
C ALA A 31 -13.17 8.22 9.93
N HIS A 32 -12.98 7.43 8.87
CA HIS A 32 -14.02 6.52 8.37
C HIS A 32 -13.84 5.16 9.04
N VAL A 33 -14.95 4.50 9.35
CA VAL A 33 -14.97 3.21 10.02
C VAL A 33 -15.93 2.33 9.23
N ILE A 34 -15.46 1.18 8.79
CA ILE A 34 -16.31 0.15 8.22
C ILE A 34 -16.88 -0.66 9.38
N VAL A 35 -18.20 -0.79 9.45
CA VAL A 35 -18.89 -1.55 10.50
C VAL A 35 -20.06 -2.31 9.91
N ASP A 36 -20.57 -3.28 10.66
CA ASP A 36 -21.83 -3.92 10.35
C ASP A 36 -22.97 -2.87 10.27
N PRO A 37 -23.81 -2.87 9.22
CA PRO A 37 -24.93 -1.94 9.07
C PRO A 37 -25.83 -1.83 10.31
N ASP A 38 -26.03 -2.93 11.05
CA ASP A 38 -26.88 -2.96 12.24
C ASP A 38 -26.31 -2.08 13.38
N MET A 39 -25.00 -1.82 13.38
CA MET A 39 -24.32 -1.02 14.41
C MET A 39 -24.37 0.49 14.15
N VAL A 40 -24.79 0.92 12.96
CA VAL A 40 -24.77 2.35 12.57
C VAL A 40 -25.63 3.20 13.52
N ASN A 41 -26.87 2.77 13.80
CA ASN A 41 -27.77 3.52 14.68
C ASN A 41 -27.23 3.62 16.12
N LEU A 42 -26.62 2.54 16.62
CA LEU A 42 -26.00 2.52 17.94
C LEU A 42 -24.83 3.50 18.01
N LEU A 43 -23.95 3.49 17.01
CA LEU A 43 -22.83 4.44 16.92
C LEU A 43 -23.30 5.88 16.87
N GLN A 44 -24.32 6.20 16.09
CA GLN A 44 -24.87 7.55 16.00
C GLN A 44 -25.42 8.07 17.32
N THR A 45 -25.94 7.16 18.16
CA THR A 45 -26.54 7.52 19.44
C THR A 45 -25.51 7.61 20.56
N VAL A 46 -24.55 6.68 20.60
CA VAL A 46 -23.67 6.49 21.76
C VAL A 46 -22.30 7.13 21.56
N LEU A 47 -21.75 7.10 20.34
CA LEU A 47 -20.40 7.60 20.08
C LEU A 47 -20.40 9.13 19.90
N SER A 48 -20.25 9.83 21.02
CA SER A 48 -20.24 11.30 21.10
C SER A 48 -18.85 11.91 21.23
N GLN A 49 -17.85 11.13 21.63
CA GLN A 49 -16.49 11.60 21.84
C GLN A 49 -15.45 10.51 21.56
N VAL A 50 -14.29 10.93 21.05
CA VAL A 50 -13.09 10.11 20.93
C VAL A 50 -11.98 10.78 21.72
N ARG A 51 -11.51 10.13 22.79
CA ARG A 51 -10.71 10.76 23.86
C ARG A 51 -11.41 12.00 24.42
N SER A 52 -10.84 13.18 24.19
CA SER A 52 -11.33 14.48 24.66
C SER A 52 -11.97 15.32 23.55
N VAL A 53 -12.13 14.75 22.35
CA VAL A 53 -12.64 15.47 21.18
C VAL A 53 -14.07 15.00 20.90
N PRO A 54 -15.07 15.91 20.90
CA PRO A 54 -16.43 15.58 20.47
C PRO A 54 -16.44 15.13 19.01
N VAL A 55 -17.23 14.10 18.71
CA VAL A 55 -17.40 13.57 17.35
C VAL A 55 -18.88 13.40 17.03
N THR A 56 -19.19 13.37 15.74
CA THR A 56 -20.52 13.04 15.23
C THR A 56 -20.37 11.92 14.23
N VAL A 57 -21.22 10.89 14.35
CA VAL A 57 -21.23 9.76 13.42
C VAL A 57 -22.30 10.00 12.36
N GLN A 58 -21.94 9.83 11.10
CA GLN A 58 -22.86 9.88 9.97
C GLN A 58 -22.55 8.73 9.01
N PRO A 59 -23.57 8.00 8.53
CA PRO A 59 -23.37 7.03 7.45
C PRO A 59 -22.96 7.77 6.17
N ILE A 60 -22.07 7.15 5.41
CA ILE A 60 -21.64 7.63 4.10
C ILE A 60 -21.85 6.54 3.06
N GLU A 61 -22.03 6.95 1.81
CA GLU A 61 -22.07 6.04 0.67
C GLU A 61 -20.67 5.45 0.40
N TRP A 62 -20.61 4.25 -0.18
CA TRP A 62 -19.37 3.53 -0.45
C TRP A 62 -18.41 4.29 -1.37
N ASP A 63 -18.93 5.07 -2.30
CA ASP A 63 -18.16 5.89 -3.24
C ASP A 63 -17.47 7.10 -2.56
N LYS A 64 -18.01 7.57 -1.44
CA LYS A 64 -17.46 8.63 -0.60
C LYS A 64 -16.44 8.12 0.41
N LEU A 65 -16.22 6.81 0.48
CA LEU A 65 -15.18 6.22 1.31
C LEU A 65 -13.82 6.76 0.88
N TYR A 66 -13.29 7.67 1.69
CA TYR A 66 -11.94 8.18 1.46
C TYR A 66 -10.96 7.02 1.54
N TYR A 67 -10.34 6.70 0.42
CA TYR A 67 -9.16 5.88 0.37
C TYR A 67 -8.02 6.76 -0.10
N LYS A 68 -6.89 6.68 0.61
CA LYS A 68 -5.68 7.36 0.15
C LYS A 68 -5.15 6.57 -1.03
N GLU A 69 -5.28 7.12 -2.24
CA GLU A 69 -4.61 6.53 -3.39
C GLU A 69 -3.11 6.35 -3.06
N PRO A 70 -2.56 5.14 -3.26
CA PRO A 70 -1.14 4.91 -3.01
C PRO A 70 -0.34 5.90 -3.86
N LYS A 71 0.68 6.52 -3.27
CA LYS A 71 1.45 7.54 -3.98
C LYS A 71 2.14 6.86 -5.16
N LYS A 72 1.70 7.18 -6.38
CA LYS A 72 2.34 6.73 -7.62
C LYS A 72 3.52 7.64 -7.92
N ARG A 73 4.72 7.09 -7.96
CA ARG A 73 5.93 7.77 -8.42
C ARG A 73 6.43 7.09 -9.69
N SER A 74 6.46 7.83 -10.80
CA SER A 74 7.13 7.37 -12.02
C SER A 74 8.64 7.50 -11.86
N ILE A 75 9.37 6.45 -12.24
CA ILE A 75 10.82 6.33 -12.19
C ILE A 75 11.28 5.88 -13.57
N ASN A 76 12.10 6.69 -14.22
CA ASN A 76 12.73 6.35 -15.49
C ASN A 76 14.17 5.93 -15.24
N THR A 77 14.55 4.74 -15.69
CA THR A 77 15.92 4.23 -15.59
C THR A 77 16.41 3.67 -16.93
N VAL A 78 17.74 3.56 -17.07
CA VAL A 78 18.38 2.92 -18.21
C VAL A 78 19.30 1.80 -17.71
N GLU A 79 18.90 0.56 -17.94
CA GLU A 79 19.60 -0.64 -17.48
C GLU A 79 20.26 -1.39 -18.64
N LYS A 80 21.37 -2.08 -18.35
CA LYS A 80 22.05 -2.94 -19.35
C LYS A 80 21.27 -4.23 -19.64
N SER A 81 20.39 -4.64 -18.73
CA SER A 81 19.64 -5.90 -18.79
C SER A 81 18.36 -5.81 -17.98
N MET A 82 17.34 -6.56 -18.36
CA MET A 82 16.05 -6.68 -17.67
C MET A 82 16.10 -7.59 -16.43
N ARG A 83 17.20 -7.62 -15.69
CA ARG A 83 17.34 -8.48 -14.50
C ARG A 83 16.56 -7.91 -13.33
N LEU A 84 15.93 -8.79 -12.54
CA LEU A 84 15.17 -8.43 -11.34
C LEU A 84 15.99 -7.60 -10.35
N ASP A 85 17.25 -7.97 -10.11
CA ASP A 85 18.15 -7.22 -9.23
C ASP A 85 18.40 -5.78 -9.71
N SER A 86 18.51 -5.59 -11.02
CA SER A 86 18.84 -4.32 -11.66
C SER A 86 17.61 -3.41 -11.71
N VAL A 87 16.49 -3.95 -12.19
CA VAL A 87 15.22 -3.22 -12.28
C VAL A 87 14.67 -2.91 -10.88
N GLY A 88 14.71 -3.86 -9.95
CA GLY A 88 14.25 -3.64 -8.58
C GLY A 88 15.14 -2.65 -7.82
N SER A 89 16.46 -2.68 -8.02
CA SER A 89 17.38 -1.69 -7.41
C SER A 89 16.99 -0.26 -7.81
N ALA A 90 16.76 -0.03 -9.10
CA ALA A 90 16.31 1.27 -9.62
C ALA A 90 14.90 1.64 -9.14
N GLY A 91 13.94 0.70 -9.16
CA GLY A 91 12.56 0.93 -8.76
C GLY A 91 12.38 1.24 -7.26
N PHE A 92 13.13 0.56 -6.39
CA PHE A 92 13.04 0.77 -4.94
C PHE A 92 14.05 1.78 -4.38
N GLY A 93 15.04 2.19 -5.17
CA GLY A 93 16.09 3.14 -4.75
C GLY A 93 17.02 2.55 -3.69
N ILE A 94 17.39 1.27 -3.83
CA ILE A 94 18.33 0.57 -2.94
C ILE A 94 19.45 -0.06 -3.77
N SER A 95 20.59 -0.37 -3.14
CA SER A 95 21.71 -0.99 -3.84
C SER A 95 21.36 -2.38 -4.39
N ARG A 96 22.02 -2.77 -5.49
CA ARG A 96 21.86 -4.10 -6.11
C ARG A 96 22.23 -5.23 -5.15
N THR A 97 23.24 -5.05 -4.32
CA THR A 97 23.63 -6.04 -3.30
C THR A 97 22.48 -6.25 -2.32
N LYS A 98 21.91 -5.16 -1.78
CA LYS A 98 20.84 -5.22 -0.79
C LYS A 98 19.58 -5.88 -1.36
N ILE A 99 19.16 -5.53 -2.57
CA ILE A 99 17.98 -6.18 -3.15
C ILE A 99 18.26 -7.65 -3.50
N GLY A 100 19.48 -7.98 -3.91
CA GLY A 100 19.90 -9.36 -4.17
C GLY A 100 19.75 -10.25 -2.93
N ASP A 101 20.09 -9.74 -1.75
CA ASP A 101 19.92 -10.48 -0.49
C ASP A 101 18.43 -10.64 -0.13
N GLU A 102 17.61 -9.61 -0.34
CA GLU A 102 16.16 -9.64 -0.10
C GLU A 102 15.41 -10.58 -1.06
N ILE A 103 15.91 -10.74 -2.28
CA ILE A 103 15.41 -11.73 -3.24
C ILE A 103 15.70 -13.15 -2.73
N LYS A 104 16.92 -13.40 -2.20
CA LYS A 104 17.29 -14.72 -1.66
C LYS A 104 16.46 -15.10 -0.44
N THR A 105 16.15 -14.13 0.43
CA THR A 105 15.34 -14.35 1.64
C THR A 105 13.84 -14.46 1.33
N GLY A 106 13.41 -14.24 0.09
CA GLY A 106 12.01 -14.35 -0.33
C GLY A 106 11.15 -13.14 0.03
N ASN A 107 11.78 -12.00 0.36
CA ASN A 107 11.10 -10.74 0.66
C ASN A 107 10.66 -9.98 -0.60
N VAL A 108 11.17 -10.38 -1.76
CA VAL A 108 10.78 -9.86 -3.07
C VAL A 108 9.97 -10.91 -3.84
N LEU A 109 8.83 -10.48 -4.37
CA LEU A 109 7.91 -11.30 -5.18
C LEU A 109 7.82 -10.68 -6.58
N VAL A 110 7.71 -11.52 -7.60
CA VAL A 110 7.35 -11.11 -8.97
C VAL A 110 6.02 -11.74 -9.31
N ASN A 111 5.03 -10.93 -9.68
CA ASN A 111 3.66 -11.38 -9.96
C ASN A 111 3.13 -12.32 -8.87
N TRP A 112 3.30 -11.92 -7.61
CA TRP A 112 2.89 -12.66 -6.41
C TRP A 112 3.62 -13.98 -6.15
N LYS A 113 4.65 -14.32 -6.94
CA LYS A 113 5.46 -15.53 -6.79
C LYS A 113 6.82 -15.19 -6.18
N GLN A 114 7.28 -16.04 -5.26
CA GLN A 114 8.64 -15.92 -4.72
C GLN A 114 9.65 -16.26 -5.80
N VAL A 115 10.64 -15.38 -5.97
CA VAL A 115 11.76 -15.59 -6.88
C VAL A 115 13.04 -15.56 -6.05
N LYS A 116 13.84 -16.62 -6.14
CA LYS A 116 15.12 -16.71 -5.40
C LYS A 116 16.34 -16.32 -6.25
N ASN A 117 16.15 -16.17 -7.56
CA ASN A 117 17.21 -15.82 -8.49
C ASN A 117 17.08 -14.36 -8.95
N GLY A 118 17.94 -13.48 -8.45
CA GLY A 118 17.94 -12.06 -8.85
C GLY A 118 18.33 -11.82 -10.32
N SER A 119 18.86 -12.83 -10.99
CA SER A 119 19.15 -12.81 -12.43
C SER A 119 17.94 -13.06 -13.31
N SER A 120 16.78 -13.41 -12.72
CA SER A 120 15.56 -13.64 -13.49
C SER A 120 15.21 -12.39 -14.29
N SER A 121 14.83 -12.57 -15.56
CA SER A 121 14.37 -11.45 -16.37
C SER A 121 12.96 -11.05 -15.95
N VAL A 122 12.72 -9.74 -15.81
CA VAL A 122 11.39 -9.15 -15.71
C VAL A 122 10.97 -8.61 -17.07
N LYS A 123 9.66 -8.48 -17.30
CA LYS A 123 9.06 -8.01 -18.53
C LYS A 123 8.17 -6.80 -18.27
N GLU A 124 7.81 -6.11 -19.34
CA GLU A 124 6.75 -5.11 -19.31
C GLU A 124 5.45 -5.74 -18.77
N GLY A 125 4.76 -5.03 -17.88
CA GLY A 125 3.59 -5.49 -17.15
C GLY A 125 3.88 -6.26 -15.85
N ASP A 126 5.13 -6.66 -15.59
CA ASP A 126 5.45 -7.39 -14.36
C ASP A 126 5.35 -6.49 -13.12
N MET A 127 4.80 -7.06 -12.04
CA MET A 127 4.72 -6.43 -10.72
C MET A 127 5.76 -7.02 -9.77
N ILE A 128 6.65 -6.18 -9.28
CA ILE A 128 7.66 -6.51 -8.28
C ILE A 128 7.18 -5.99 -6.93
N THR A 129 6.88 -6.89 -5.99
CA THR A 129 6.47 -6.53 -4.63
C THR A 129 7.62 -6.75 -3.67
N PHE A 130 7.95 -5.74 -2.87
CA PHE A 130 8.96 -5.84 -1.83
C PHE A 130 8.29 -5.57 -0.47
N ARG A 131 8.27 -6.62 0.38
CA ARG A 131 7.73 -6.54 1.73
C ARG A 131 8.30 -5.35 2.50
N GLY A 132 7.42 -4.52 3.05
CA GLY A 132 7.77 -3.32 3.81
C GLY A 132 8.23 -2.11 2.98
N LYS A 133 8.37 -2.22 1.65
CA LYS A 133 8.82 -1.13 0.77
C LYS A 133 7.86 -0.74 -0.35
N GLY A 134 6.77 -1.50 -0.51
CA GLY A 134 5.73 -1.28 -1.51
C GLY A 134 5.90 -2.15 -2.75
N ARG A 135 5.37 -1.69 -3.88
CA ARG A 135 5.39 -2.42 -5.15
C ARG A 135 5.86 -1.52 -6.28
N VAL A 136 6.50 -2.12 -7.28
CA VAL A 136 6.97 -1.46 -8.50
C VAL A 136 6.40 -2.23 -9.68
N VAL A 137 5.74 -1.54 -10.59
CA VAL A 137 5.24 -2.10 -11.85
C VAL A 137 6.15 -1.64 -12.98
N VAL A 138 6.52 -2.56 -13.85
CA VAL A 138 7.24 -2.25 -15.09
C VAL A 138 6.22 -1.79 -16.13
N GLU A 139 6.17 -0.50 -16.43
CA GLU A 139 5.13 0.08 -17.31
C GLU A 139 5.53 0.00 -18.79
N ASN A 140 6.74 0.45 -19.13
CA ASN A 140 7.20 0.46 -20.52
C ASN A 140 8.68 0.07 -20.61
N VAL A 141 9.02 -0.75 -21.61
CA VAL A 141 10.39 -1.16 -21.87
C VAL A 141 10.76 -0.89 -23.33
N SER A 142 11.71 0.02 -23.54
CA SER A 142 12.24 0.33 -24.88
C SER A 142 13.75 0.10 -24.95
N LYS A 143 14.30 -0.03 -26.16
CA LYS A 143 15.74 -0.11 -26.38
C LYS A 143 16.30 1.23 -26.84
N THR A 144 17.46 1.59 -26.31
CA THR A 144 18.23 2.76 -26.72
C THR A 144 19.13 2.43 -27.92
N SER A 145 19.63 3.47 -28.61
CA SER A 145 20.59 3.33 -29.72
C SER A 145 21.87 2.58 -29.35
N LYS A 146 22.24 2.53 -28.06
CA LYS A 146 23.38 1.78 -27.53
C LYS A 146 22.99 0.39 -26.98
N ASN A 147 21.87 -0.16 -27.43
CA ASN A 147 21.34 -1.49 -27.06
C ASN A 147 21.11 -1.69 -25.54
N LYS A 148 20.94 -0.60 -24.77
CA LYS A 148 20.50 -0.62 -23.36
C LYS A 148 18.98 -0.52 -23.27
N PHE A 149 18.39 -1.00 -22.19
CA PHE A 149 16.95 -0.91 -21.93
C PHE A 149 16.62 0.39 -21.21
N ARG A 150 15.77 1.22 -21.80
CA ARG A 150 15.09 2.34 -21.12
C ARG A 150 13.79 1.79 -20.55
N ILE A 151 13.61 1.96 -19.25
CA ILE A 151 12.53 1.34 -18.47
C ILE A 151 11.79 2.43 -17.72
N GLU A 152 10.48 2.47 -17.90
CA GLU A 152 9.55 3.26 -17.09
C GLU A 152 8.96 2.36 -15.99
N LEU A 153 9.07 2.82 -14.75
CA LEU A 153 8.64 2.10 -13.57
C LEU A 153 7.65 2.94 -12.78
N SER A 154 6.55 2.33 -12.36
CA SER A 154 5.60 2.93 -11.43
C SER A 154 5.78 2.35 -10.04
N ARG A 155 6.29 3.15 -9.13
CA ARG A 155 6.38 2.78 -7.72
C ARG A 155 5.12 3.20 -6.98
N TYR A 156 4.54 2.26 -6.24
CA TYR A 156 3.43 2.48 -5.33
C TYR A 156 3.92 2.24 -3.90
N THR A 157 3.86 3.29 -3.09
CA THR A 157 4.20 3.29 -1.65
C THR A 157 2.99 3.64 -0.81
#